data_AF-A0A9D5ETE6-F1
#
_entry.id   AF-A0A9D5ETE6-F1
#
_cell.length_a   1.000
_cell.length_b   1.000
_cell.length_c   1.000
_cell.angle_alpha   90.00
_cell.angle_beta   90.00
_cell.angle_gamma   90.00
#
_symmetry.space_group_name_H-M   'P 1'
#
loop_
_entity.id
_entity.type
_entity.pdbx_description
1 polymer ?
#
loop_
_entity_poly.entity_id
_entity_poly.type
_entity_poly.pdbx_seq_one_letter_code
_entity_poly.pdbx_strand_id
1 'polypeptide(L)'
;VTLDASGTLKIRARDPSTGDVKEVTLIRSPTAGPAIQVALDRRVLARAITLGCHTLKLTPDKPVVAEGEGFTLVAAQLDPKLIVQPTADTRRMSTEISVTEANPTTPSPQRSKEVPPHDTNGHTPPRGDPPDPLFAAEELRDALADATAKAARLVAALRQTKKEKKVLSAVLTNLKQLNLGSGGLP
;
A
#
# COMPACT_ATOMS: atom_id res chain seq x y z
N VAL A 1 -12.04 -5.05 5.24
CA VAL A 1 -11.72 -3.92 6.15
C VAL A 1 -12.92 -3.00 6.20
N THR A 2 -13.15 -2.33 7.32
CA THR A 2 -14.24 -1.38 7.49
C THR A 2 -13.65 0.02 7.52
N LEU A 3 -14.22 0.92 6.72
CA LEU A 3 -13.97 2.36 6.80
C LEU A 3 -15.19 2.99 7.49
N ASP A 4 -14.96 3.63 8.64
CA ASP A 4 -16.00 4.28 9.44
C ASP A 4 -15.75 5.78 9.44
N ALA A 5 -16.62 6.51 8.73
CA ALA A 5 -16.56 7.96 8.55
C ALA A 5 -17.63 8.69 9.38
N SER A 6 -18.01 8.14 10.55
CA SER A 6 -19.03 8.71 11.45
C SER A 6 -18.51 9.82 12.36
N GLY A 7 -17.60 10.66 11.86
CA GLY A 7 -16.78 11.59 12.63
C GLY A 7 -15.31 11.43 12.25
N THR A 8 -14.40 11.30 13.21
CA THR A 8 -13.00 10.97 12.91
C THR A 8 -12.90 9.64 12.16
N LEU A 9 -12.20 9.62 11.02
CA LEU A 9 -12.08 8.42 10.19
C LEU A 9 -11.39 7.29 10.98
N LYS A 10 -12.07 6.15 11.07
CA LYS A 10 -11.54 4.93 11.69
C LYS A 10 -11.49 3.79 10.68
N ILE A 11 -10.38 3.05 10.69
CA ILE A 11 -10.21 1.84 9.91
C ILE A 11 -10.22 0.65 10.85
N ARG A 12 -11.17 -0.27 10.67
CA ARG A 12 -11.24 -1.52 11.43
C ARG A 12 -10.94 -2.72 10.54
N ALA A 13 -10.16 -3.66 11.05
CA ALA A 13 -9.88 -4.92 10.39
C ALA A 13 -9.98 -6.06 11.40
N ARG A 14 -10.56 -7.17 10.97
CA ARG A 14 -10.53 -8.44 11.71
C ARG A 14 -9.48 -9.35 11.09
N ASP A 15 -8.62 -9.94 11.91
CA ASP A 15 -7.76 -11.02 11.49
C ASP A 15 -8.60 -12.30 11.31
N PRO A 16 -8.60 -12.93 10.11
CA PRO A 16 -9.35 -14.16 9.90
C PRO A 16 -8.81 -15.36 10.68
N SER A 17 -7.55 -15.33 11.14
CA SER A 17 -6.92 -16.45 11.85
C SER A 17 -7.13 -16.39 13.36
N THR A 18 -6.92 -15.21 13.98
CA THR A 18 -7.07 -15.04 15.43
C THR A 18 -8.44 -14.51 15.84
N GLY A 19 -9.20 -13.93 14.91
CA GLY A 19 -10.46 -13.24 15.21
C GLY A 19 -10.25 -11.84 15.81
N ASP A 20 -9.01 -11.44 16.09
CA ASP A 20 -8.70 -10.15 16.70
C ASP A 20 -9.13 -8.99 15.80
N VAL A 21 -9.71 -7.97 16.44
CA VAL A 21 -10.04 -6.72 15.77
C VAL A 21 -9.01 -5.66 16.12
N LYS A 22 -8.47 -5.02 15.08
CA LYS A 22 -7.61 -3.84 15.21
C LYS A 22 -8.32 -2.63 14.64
N GLU A 23 -8.22 -1.51 15.34
CA GLU A 23 -8.75 -0.23 14.90
C GLU A 23 -7.63 0.80 14.81
N VAL A 24 -7.59 1.52 13.70
CA VAL A 24 -6.69 2.66 13.49
C VAL A 24 -7.54 3.91 13.34
N THR A 25 -7.31 4.91 14.19
CA THR A 25 -7.91 6.24 14.08
C THR A 25 -7.01 7.14 13.25
N LEU A 26 -7.56 7.65 12.15
CA LEU A 26 -6.87 8.54 11.21
C LEU A 26 -7.13 10.01 11.56
N ILE A 27 -6.43 10.51 12.58
CA ILE A 27 -6.63 11.86 13.12
C ILE A 27 -6.31 12.99 12.12
N ARG A 28 -5.49 12.71 11.10
CA ARG A 28 -5.11 13.66 10.04
C ARG A 28 -5.96 13.52 8.78
N SER A 29 -6.97 12.66 8.79
CA SER A 29 -7.85 12.44 7.64
C SER A 29 -9.20 13.11 7.91
N PRO A 30 -9.42 14.33 7.39
CA PRO A 30 -10.69 15.01 7.57
C PRO A 30 -11.80 14.23 6.86
N THR A 31 -12.98 14.25 7.46
CA THR A 31 -14.21 13.67 6.91
C THR A 31 -15.23 14.79 6.72
N ALA A 32 -16.00 14.70 5.65
CA ALA A 32 -17.08 15.64 5.36
C ALA A 32 -18.29 14.88 4.81
N GLY A 33 -19.48 15.31 5.19
CA GLY A 33 -20.74 14.70 4.78
C GLY A 33 -21.35 13.78 5.85
N PRO A 34 -22.35 12.98 5.48
CA PRO A 34 -23.09 12.13 6.41
C PRO A 34 -22.24 10.97 6.92
N ALA A 35 -22.56 10.53 8.15
CA ALA A 35 -21.94 9.35 8.75
C ALA A 35 -22.20 8.10 7.89
N ILE A 36 -21.13 7.36 7.57
CA ILE A 36 -21.20 6.16 6.75
C ILE A 36 -20.14 5.14 7.17
N GLN A 37 -20.53 3.85 7.12
CA GLN A 37 -19.61 2.73 7.26
C GLN A 37 -19.64 1.89 5.99
N VAL A 38 -18.47 1.56 5.45
CA VAL A 38 -18.36 0.71 4.26
C VAL A 38 -17.37 -0.41 4.48
N ALA A 39 -17.68 -1.59 3.95
CA ALA A 39 -16.75 -2.71 3.89
C ALA A 39 -16.01 -2.68 2.54
N LEU A 40 -14.68 -2.76 2.57
CA LEU A 40 -13.82 -2.79 1.39
C LEU A 40 -12.81 -3.95 1.48
N ASP A 41 -12.37 -4.48 0.34
CA ASP A 41 -11.28 -5.47 0.31
C ASP A 41 -9.96 -4.81 0.77
N ARG A 42 -9.26 -5.47 1.69
CA ARG A 42 -7.96 -5.02 2.21
C ARG A 42 -6.91 -4.84 1.11
N ARG A 43 -6.94 -5.68 0.07
CA ARG A 43 -6.00 -5.62 -1.06
C ARG A 43 -6.26 -4.40 -1.94
N VAL A 44 -7.52 -4.04 -2.08
CA VAL A 44 -7.94 -2.84 -2.83
C VAL A 44 -7.51 -1.59 -2.08
N LEU A 45 -7.78 -1.52 -0.77
CA LEU A 45 -7.35 -0.38 0.06
C LEU A 45 -5.83 -0.24 0.05
N ALA A 46 -5.09 -1.33 0.25
CA ALA A 46 -3.63 -1.32 0.19
C ALA A 46 -3.13 -0.82 -1.17
N ARG A 47 -3.72 -1.30 -2.27
CA ARG A 47 -3.36 -0.84 -3.61
C ARG A 47 -3.67 0.64 -3.83
N ALA A 48 -4.81 1.13 -3.36
CA ALA A 48 -5.16 2.56 -3.45
C ALA A 48 -4.09 3.41 -2.74
N ILE A 49 -3.68 3.02 -1.54
CA ILE A 49 -2.62 3.70 -0.78
C ILE A 49 -1.28 3.63 -1.54
N THR A 50 -0.88 2.45 -2.05
CA THR A 50 0.37 2.29 -2.81
C THR A 50 0.41 3.15 -4.07
N LEU A 51 -0.74 3.34 -4.72
CA LEU A 51 -0.82 4.22 -5.89
C LEU A 51 -0.70 5.68 -5.49
N GLY A 52 -1.06 6.06 -4.25
CA GLY A 52 -1.11 7.43 -3.77
C GLY A 52 -2.53 8.02 -3.76
N CYS A 53 -3.56 7.16 -3.70
CA CYS A 53 -4.93 7.63 -3.48
C CYS A 53 -5.09 7.97 -1.99
N HIS A 54 -5.15 9.25 -1.66
CA HIS A 54 -5.30 9.71 -0.28
C HIS A 54 -6.72 10.27 0.01
N THR A 55 -7.52 10.48 -1.03
CA THR A 55 -8.89 10.99 -0.92
C THR A 55 -9.88 9.89 -1.27
N LEU A 56 -10.81 9.59 -0.36
CA LEU A 56 -11.84 8.57 -0.56
C LEU A 56 -13.22 9.23 -0.59
N LYS A 57 -14.00 8.96 -1.63
CA LYS A 57 -15.42 9.32 -1.72
C LYS A 57 -16.25 8.08 -1.44
N LEU A 58 -17.01 8.15 -0.36
CA LEU A 58 -17.86 7.07 0.12
C LEU A 58 -19.32 7.43 -0.18
N THR A 59 -20.07 6.52 -0.77
CA THR A 59 -21.51 6.70 -0.99
C THR A 59 -22.21 5.38 -0.71
N PRO A 60 -23.32 5.37 0.05
CA PRO A 60 -24.02 4.12 0.37
C PRO A 60 -24.39 3.36 -0.91
N ASP A 61 -24.17 2.05 -0.90
CA ASP A 61 -24.52 1.12 -1.99
C ASP A 61 -23.92 1.46 -3.37
N LYS A 62 -22.91 2.35 -3.43
CA LYS A 62 -22.18 2.71 -4.64
C LYS A 62 -20.70 2.37 -4.51
N PRO A 63 -19.97 2.21 -5.62
CA PRO A 63 -18.54 2.00 -5.57
C PRO A 63 -17.81 3.10 -4.77
N VAL A 64 -16.78 2.69 -4.03
CA VAL A 64 -15.83 3.62 -3.42
C VAL A 64 -14.95 4.19 -4.53
N VAL A 65 -14.80 5.51 -4.54
CA VAL A 65 -13.86 6.21 -5.43
C VAL A 65 -12.69 6.69 -4.62
N ALA A 66 -11.49 6.32 -5.05
CA ALA A 66 -10.23 6.72 -4.44
C ALA A 66 -9.45 7.58 -5.44
N GLU A 67 -9.11 8.80 -5.05
CA GLU A 67 -8.46 9.80 -5.90
C GLU A 67 -7.02 10.02 -5.43
N GLY A 68 -6.10 9.97 -6.39
CA GLY A 68 -4.70 10.34 -6.21
C GLY A 68 -4.21 11.20 -7.36
N GLU A 69 -2.92 11.50 -7.38
CA GLU A 69 -2.33 12.40 -8.36
C GLU A 69 -2.26 11.73 -9.74
N GLY A 70 -3.25 12.03 -10.60
CA GLY A 70 -3.31 11.52 -11.98
C GLY A 70 -3.94 10.14 -12.15
N PHE A 71 -4.53 9.55 -11.10
CA PHE A 71 -5.25 8.29 -11.18
C PHE A 71 -6.49 8.28 -10.27
N THR A 72 -7.51 7.56 -10.73
CA THR A 72 -8.73 7.30 -9.98
C THR A 72 -8.93 5.79 -9.92
N LEU A 73 -8.97 5.26 -8.70
CA LEU A 73 -9.32 3.87 -8.46
C LEU A 73 -10.78 3.79 -8.05
N VAL A 74 -11.55 2.96 -8.73
CA VAL A 74 -12.96 2.69 -8.39
C VAL A 74 -13.08 1.23 -7.98
N ALA A 75 -13.71 0.98 -6.83
CA ALA A 75 -13.87 -0.36 -6.30
C ALA A 75 -15.26 -0.58 -5.72
N ALA A 76 -15.80 -1.78 -5.95
CA ALA A 76 -17.07 -2.18 -5.34
C ALA A 76 -16.95 -2.26 -3.82
N GLN A 77 -18.03 -1.88 -3.12
CA GLN A 77 -18.18 -2.17 -1.71
C GLN A 77 -18.46 -3.66 -1.52
N LEU A 78 -17.93 -4.23 -0.44
CA LEU A 78 -18.28 -5.56 0.01
C LEU A 78 -19.64 -5.53 0.71
N ASP A 79 -20.24 -6.72 0.89
CA ASP A 79 -21.52 -6.87 1.61
C ASP A 79 -21.46 -6.16 2.98
N PRO A 80 -22.42 -5.29 3.33
CA PRO A 80 -22.50 -4.63 4.63
C PRO A 80 -22.46 -5.58 5.84
N LYS A 81 -22.84 -6.84 5.68
CA LYS A 81 -22.70 -7.88 6.73
C LYS A 81 -21.25 -8.14 7.14
N LEU A 82 -20.28 -7.74 6.30
CA LEU A 82 -18.85 -7.87 6.57
C LEU A 82 -18.28 -6.65 7.32
N ILE A 83 -19.11 -5.67 7.66
CA ILE A 83 -18.73 -4.55 8.52
C ILE A 83 -18.34 -5.10 9.90
N VAL A 84 -17.10 -4.81 10.28
CA VAL A 84 -16.56 -5.16 11.59
C VAL A 84 -17.04 -4.11 12.58
N GLN A 85 -17.87 -4.52 13.53
CA GLN A 85 -18.40 -3.64 14.56
C GLN A 85 -17.30 -3.26 15.58
N PRO A 86 -17.37 -2.06 16.18
CA PRO A 86 -16.47 -1.70 17.25
C PRO A 86 -16.70 -2.62 18.47
N THR A 87 -15.63 -3.21 19.00
CA THR A 87 -15.66 -4.08 20.19
C THR A 87 -14.85 -3.45 21.32
N ALA A 88 -15.22 -3.68 22.58
CA ALA A 88 -14.52 -3.12 23.74
C ALA A 88 -13.02 -3.52 23.77
N ASP A 89 -12.71 -4.75 23.37
CA ASP A 89 -11.35 -5.32 23.36
C ASP A 89 -10.54 -4.98 22.10
N THR A 90 -11.01 -4.03 21.28
CA THR A 90 -10.33 -3.66 20.05
C THR A 90 -9.00 -2.99 20.36
N ARG A 91 -7.89 -3.52 19.81
CA ARG A 91 -6.59 -2.85 19.90
C ARG A 91 -6.63 -1.57 19.06
N ARG A 92 -6.70 -0.42 19.74
CA ARG A 92 -6.76 0.90 19.12
C ARG A 92 -5.35 1.45 18.90
N MET A 93 -5.13 1.98 17.71
CA MET A 93 -3.94 2.74 17.35
C MET A 93 -4.38 4.09 16.81
N SER A 94 -3.73 5.17 17.21
CA SER A 94 -3.90 6.47 16.56
C SER A 94 -2.74 6.71 15.63
N THR A 95 -2.98 7.45 14.55
CA THR A 95 -1.91 7.99 13.67
C THR A 95 -1.25 9.25 14.25
N GLU A 96 -1.40 9.46 15.56
CA GLU A 96 -0.52 10.38 16.29
C GLU A 96 0.91 9.96 16.00
N ILE A 97 1.71 10.91 15.54
CA ILE A 97 3.15 10.75 15.60
C ILE A 97 3.41 10.70 17.11
N SER A 98 3.59 9.49 17.66
CA SER A 98 4.47 9.37 18.81
C SER A 98 5.80 9.85 18.29
N VAL A 99 6.03 11.15 18.41
CA VAL A 99 7.35 11.65 18.73
C VAL A 99 7.57 10.94 20.05
N THR A 100 8.12 9.73 19.99
CA THR A 100 9.03 9.35 21.04
C THR A 100 10.02 10.50 20.95
N GLU A 101 9.83 11.49 21.82
CA GLU A 101 10.93 12.26 22.34
C GLU A 101 11.88 11.18 22.83
N ALA A 102 12.74 10.71 21.93
CA ALA A 102 14.10 10.48 22.31
C ALA A 102 14.49 11.83 22.89
N ASN A 103 14.29 11.95 24.21
CA ASN A 103 14.92 12.95 25.02
C ASN A 103 16.31 13.11 24.41
N PRO A 104 16.64 14.24 23.76
CA PRO A 104 18.03 14.59 23.74
C PRO A 104 18.29 14.86 25.22
N THR A 105 18.74 13.84 25.95
CA THR A 105 19.45 14.07 27.19
C THR A 105 20.64 14.89 26.77
N THR A 106 20.45 16.21 26.71
CA THR A 106 21.53 17.17 26.73
C THR A 106 22.28 16.84 28.00
N PRO A 107 23.50 16.28 27.95
CA PRO A 107 24.29 16.27 29.15
C PRO A 107 24.62 17.74 29.40
N SER A 108 24.00 18.29 30.44
CA SER A 108 24.48 19.52 31.07
C SER A 108 26.00 19.35 31.26
N PRO A 109 26.86 20.19 30.69
CA PRO A 109 28.28 20.09 30.94
C PRO A 109 28.52 20.48 32.40
N GLN A 110 28.66 19.46 33.26
CA GLN A 110 29.22 19.65 34.60
C GLN A 110 30.66 20.12 34.43
N ARG A 111 30.92 21.34 34.92
CA ARG A 111 32.25 21.95 34.99
C ARG A 111 33.13 21.10 35.92
N SER A 112 33.88 20.18 35.33
CA SER A 112 34.93 19.42 36.02
C SER A 112 36.23 20.22 36.02
N LYS A 113 36.99 20.04 37.11
CA LYS A 113 38.18 20.80 37.50
C LYS A 113 39.28 20.87 36.42
N GLU A 114 40.07 21.93 36.55
CA GLU A 114 41.25 22.32 35.78
C GLU A 114 42.21 21.16 35.47
N VAL A 115 42.52 20.98 34.18
CA VAL A 115 43.53 20.02 33.68
C VAL A 115 44.68 20.84 33.09
N PRO A 116 45.94 20.61 33.48
CA PRO A 116 47.08 21.34 32.94
C PRO A 116 47.30 20.97 31.46
N PRO A 117 47.84 21.90 30.63
CA PRO A 117 48.02 21.64 29.20
C PRO A 117 49.18 20.67 28.98
N HIS A 118 48.95 19.64 28.15
CA HIS A 118 50.05 18.94 27.51
C HIS A 118 49.73 18.61 26.05
N ASP A 119 50.60 19.19 25.21
CA ASP A 119 51.00 18.98 23.83
C ASP A 119 50.26 18.00 22.92
N THR A 120 49.84 18.58 21.80
CA THR A 120 49.53 17.99 20.50
C THR A 120 50.56 16.97 20.02
N ASN A 121 50.09 15.81 19.55
CA ASN A 121 50.58 15.15 18.33
C ASN A 121 49.51 14.18 17.80
N GLY A 122 49.15 14.38 16.54
CA GLY A 122 47.97 13.81 15.89
C GLY A 122 48.02 12.30 15.64
N HIS A 123 46.83 11.73 15.44
CA HIS A 123 46.47 10.70 14.44
C HIS A 123 45.06 10.18 14.78
N THR A 124 44.03 10.68 14.10
CA THR A 124 42.71 10.02 14.03
C THR A 124 42.64 9.20 12.73
N PRO A 125 42.27 7.90 12.77
CA PRO A 125 42.12 7.09 11.56
C PRO A 125 40.92 7.57 10.73
N PRO A 126 40.89 7.32 9.41
CA PRO A 126 39.84 7.83 8.54
C PRO A 126 38.52 7.17 8.92
N ARG A 127 37.63 7.98 9.48
CA ARG A 127 36.22 7.67 9.63
C ARG A 127 35.68 7.53 8.21
N GLY A 128 35.39 6.31 7.77
CA GLY A 128 34.81 6.05 6.45
C GLY A 128 33.64 7.00 6.22
N ASP A 129 33.77 7.85 5.21
CA ASP A 129 32.73 8.81 4.88
C ASP A 129 31.42 8.05 4.58
N PRO A 130 30.27 8.55 5.08
CA PRO A 130 28.99 7.97 4.72
C PRO A 130 28.82 8.03 3.19
N PRO A 131 28.29 6.98 2.56
CA PRO A 131 28.10 6.96 1.11
C PRO A 131 27.28 8.17 0.68
N ASP A 132 27.74 8.85 -0.37
CA ASP A 132 27.10 10.06 -0.89
C ASP A 132 25.64 9.73 -1.27
N PRO A 133 24.65 10.37 -0.62
CA PRO A 133 23.24 10.09 -0.88
C PRO A 133 22.83 10.42 -2.31
N LEU A 134 23.54 11.30 -3.02
CA LEU A 134 23.27 11.61 -4.42
C LEU A 134 23.62 10.44 -5.35
N PHE A 135 24.74 9.77 -5.07
CA PHE A 135 25.15 8.59 -5.83
C PHE A 135 24.17 7.44 -5.62
N ALA A 136 23.75 7.19 -4.38
CA ALA A 136 22.74 6.18 -4.06
C ALA A 136 21.38 6.47 -4.73
N ALA A 137 21.00 7.75 -4.88
CA ALA A 137 19.77 8.15 -5.56
C ALA A 137 19.84 7.91 -7.08
N GLU A 138 20.99 8.14 -7.70
CA GLU A 138 21.19 7.88 -9.13
C GLU A 138 21.16 6.37 -9.44
N GLU A 139 21.82 5.55 -8.61
CA GLU A 139 21.75 4.09 -8.73
C GLU A 139 20.31 3.57 -8.59
N LEU A 140 19.54 4.12 -7.65
CA LEU A 140 18.13 3.77 -7.47
C LEU A 140 17.28 4.15 -8.69
N ARG A 141 17.54 5.32 -9.30
CA ARG A 141 16.84 5.77 -10.51
C ARG A 141 17.10 4.81 -11.68
N ASP A 142 18.33 4.38 -11.87
CA ASP A 142 18.72 3.47 -12.94
C ASP A 142 18.11 2.08 -12.74
N ALA A 143 18.11 1.57 -11.50
CA ALA A 143 17.47 0.30 -11.15
C ALA A 143 15.95 0.33 -11.43
N LEU A 144 15.27 1.44 -11.12
CA LEU A 144 13.84 1.64 -11.42
C LEU A 144 13.58 1.68 -12.93
N ALA A 145 14.43 2.36 -13.71
CA ALA A 145 14.30 2.42 -15.16
C ALA A 145 14.41 1.02 -15.79
N ASP A 146 15.37 0.19 -15.36
CA ASP A 146 15.50 -1.18 -15.87
C ASP A 146 14.33 -2.08 -15.43
N ALA A 147 13.87 -1.96 -14.17
CA ALA A 147 12.73 -2.71 -13.67
C ALA A 147 11.44 -2.40 -14.45
N THR A 148 11.18 -1.13 -14.74
CA THR A 148 10.01 -0.73 -15.55
C THR A 148 10.09 -1.24 -16.98
N ALA A 149 11.27 -1.22 -17.60
CA ALA A 149 11.49 -1.80 -18.92
C ALA A 149 11.29 -3.34 -18.94
N LYS A 150 11.71 -4.05 -17.89
CA LYS A 150 11.45 -5.50 -17.73
C LYS A 150 9.96 -5.78 -17.54
N ALA A 151 9.26 -4.99 -16.73
CA ALA A 151 7.82 -5.14 -16.51
C ALA A 151 7.02 -4.90 -17.80
N ALA A 152 7.37 -3.88 -18.59
CA ALA A 152 6.73 -3.60 -19.88
C ALA A 152 6.87 -4.78 -20.86
N ARG A 153 8.08 -5.37 -20.95
CA ARG A 153 8.34 -6.57 -21.75
C ARG A 153 7.49 -7.77 -21.30
N LEU A 154 7.36 -7.99 -20.00
CA LEU A 154 6.52 -9.06 -19.45
C LEU A 154 5.04 -8.87 -19.79
N VAL A 155 4.51 -7.64 -19.65
CA VAL A 155 3.11 -7.34 -20.01
C VAL A 155 2.86 -7.58 -21.50
N ALA A 156 3.80 -7.20 -22.37
CA ALA A 156 3.71 -7.47 -23.81
C ALA A 156 3.66 -8.97 -24.11
N ALA A 157 4.55 -9.76 -23.50
CA ALA A 157 4.57 -11.23 -23.65
C ALA A 157 3.26 -11.88 -23.14
N LEU A 158 2.73 -11.44 -22.00
CA LEU A 158 1.45 -11.93 -21.46
C LEU A 158 0.26 -11.58 -22.37
N ARG A 159 0.27 -10.41 -23.01
CA ARG A 159 -0.76 -10.04 -23.99
C ARG A 159 -0.67 -10.90 -25.25
N GLN A 160 0.53 -11.20 -25.72
CA GLN A 160 0.75 -12.07 -26.88
C GLN A 160 0.26 -13.50 -26.61
N THR A 161 0.67 -14.10 -25.50
CA THR A 161 0.22 -15.46 -25.10
C THR A 161 -1.30 -15.54 -24.92
N LYS A 162 -1.95 -14.48 -24.42
CA LYS A 162 -3.42 -14.42 -24.34
C LYS A 162 -4.08 -14.39 -25.73
N LYS A 163 -3.48 -13.72 -26.71
CA LYS A 163 -3.95 -13.72 -28.11
C LYS A 163 -3.77 -15.10 -28.74
N GLU A 164 -2.60 -15.71 -28.56
CA GLU A 164 -2.30 -17.07 -29.07
C GLU A 164 -3.30 -18.10 -28.53
N LYS A 165 -3.58 -18.09 -27.22
CA LYS A 165 -4.59 -18.97 -26.61
C LYS A 165 -5.99 -18.77 -27.21
N LYS A 166 -6.38 -17.52 -27.50
CA LYS A 166 -7.66 -17.24 -28.18
C LYS A 166 -7.70 -17.79 -29.59
N VAL A 167 -6.63 -17.59 -30.37
CA VAL A 167 -6.53 -18.13 -31.74
C VAL A 167 -6.59 -19.65 -31.72
N LEU A 168 -5.82 -20.32 -30.84
CA LEU A 168 -5.87 -21.78 -30.69
C LEU A 168 -7.27 -22.27 -30.30
N SER A 169 -7.95 -21.57 -29.40
CA SER A 169 -9.32 -21.92 -29.03
C SER A 169 -10.30 -21.79 -30.21
N ALA A 170 -10.15 -20.75 -31.03
CA ALA A 170 -10.96 -20.52 -32.23
C ALA A 170 -10.71 -21.59 -33.31
N VAL A 171 -9.45 -21.98 -33.51
CA VAL A 171 -9.09 -23.07 -34.43
C VAL A 171 -9.66 -24.39 -33.94
N LEU A 172 -9.56 -24.69 -32.64
CA LEU A 172 -10.12 -25.91 -32.06
C LEU A 172 -11.65 -25.95 -32.19
N THR A 173 -12.35 -24.82 -32.03
CA THR A 173 -13.80 -24.76 -32.26
C THR A 173 -14.17 -24.95 -33.73
N ASN A 174 -13.43 -24.36 -34.67
CA ASN A 174 -13.65 -24.60 -36.10
C ASN A 174 -13.38 -26.05 -36.48
N LEU A 175 -12.35 -26.66 -35.91
CA LEU A 175 -12.02 -28.07 -36.15
C LEU A 175 -13.11 -29.00 -35.58
N LYS A 176 -13.69 -28.67 -34.42
CA LYS A 176 -14.88 -29.36 -33.90
C LYS A 176 -16.12 -29.20 -34.77
N GLN A 177 -16.32 -28.03 -35.38
CA GLN A 177 -17.44 -27.79 -36.32
C GLN A 177 -17.25 -28.53 -37.64
N LEU A 178 -16.01 -28.66 -38.11
CA LEU A 178 -15.63 -29.41 -39.30
C LEU A 178 -15.56 -30.92 -39.05
N ASN A 179 -15.43 -31.34 -37.79
CA ASN A 179 -15.56 -32.74 -37.38
C ASN A 179 -17.04 -33.12 -37.40
N LEU A 180 -17.55 -33.22 -38.64
CA LEU A 180 -18.62 -34.09 -39.08
C LEU A 180 -19.69 -34.28 -38.03
N GLY A 181 -20.80 -33.55 -38.19
CA GLY A 181 -22.09 -34.17 -37.91
C GLY A 181 -22.05 -35.54 -38.57
N SER A 182 -21.88 -36.58 -37.75
CA SER A 182 -22.10 -37.96 -38.14
C SER A 182 -23.41 -37.96 -38.89
N GLY A 183 -23.31 -38.23 -40.19
CA GLY A 183 -24.33 -37.92 -41.17
C GLY A 183 -25.73 -38.37 -40.76
N GLY A 184 -26.71 -37.50 -41.03
CA GLY A 184 -28.11 -37.90 -41.09
C GLY A 184 -28.29 -39.04 -42.10
N LEU A 185 -28.99 -40.11 -41.66
CA LEU A 185 -30.40 -40.45 -41.99
C LEU A 185 -30.51 -41.30 -43.27
N PRO A 186 -31.54 -42.16 -43.42
CA PRO A 186 -32.85 -42.16 -42.77
C PRO A 186 -33.07 -43.21 -41.67
#